data_AF-A0A5C8UBM9-F1
#
_entry.id   AF-A0A5C8UBM9-F1
#
_cell.length_a   1.000
_cell.length_b   1.000
_cell.length_c   1.000
_cell.angle_alpha   90.00
_cell.angle_beta   90.00
_cell.angle_gamma   90.00
#
_symmetry.space_group_name_H-M   'P 1'
#
loop_
_entity.id
_entity.type
_entity.pdbx_description
1 polymer ?
#
loop_
_entity_poly.entity_id
_entity_poly.type
_entity_poly.pdbx_seq_one_letter_code
_entity_poly.pdbx_strand_id
1 'polypeptide(L)'
;MARAVMPMFSASCGSTRMMTGAAPDMPGLSHGPGECAMPDAGSTETGFWKTLGSRLEGAPLDAIKLVAAVLMIGDHVDTILLDGHAVPLWRLGRIAFPLFCLAAALHLARGHDPGRYVLTLLLIAVPTQPIYATAFPYGTTEASILVTLAAGTAFAVWLAKAGAWRHAVLAAGLACVLLLPSLAKTGVDFGLAGVLVPGAFLLALTGRAGGVAWLVAVIFALNVHGWHPRGEAPLPSAMFDAATILVGVAAIVLFAMGLQGRPRFLPRYALHAFYPGHLLALVGLRAAGFAIGS
;
A
#
# COMPACT_ATOMS: atom_id res chain seq x y z
N MET A 1 48.51 6.73 45.17
CA MET A 1 49.76 6.45 44.43
C MET A 1 49.42 6.30 42.95
N ALA A 2 50.14 7.00 42.06
CA ALA A 2 50.15 6.93 40.58
C ALA A 2 48.83 7.25 39.82
N ARG A 3 48.74 8.33 39.02
CA ARG A 3 49.09 8.45 37.56
C ARG A 3 48.38 7.39 36.69
N ALA A 4 47.78 7.64 35.53
CA ALA A 4 47.54 8.81 34.70
C ALA A 4 46.69 8.36 33.46
N VAL A 5 46.24 9.33 32.64
CA VAL A 5 46.13 9.26 31.15
C VAL A 5 44.89 8.59 30.52
N MET A 6 44.06 9.42 29.87
CA MET A 6 43.23 9.07 28.69
C MET A 6 44.11 8.66 27.50
N PRO A 7 43.56 7.88 26.54
CA PRO A 7 43.76 8.30 25.17
C PRO A 7 42.50 8.26 24.30
N MET A 8 42.44 9.27 23.43
CA MET A 8 41.69 9.30 22.17
C MET A 8 42.13 8.17 21.23
N PHE A 9 41.20 7.62 20.47
CA PHE A 9 41.42 7.00 19.15
C PHE A 9 40.40 7.68 18.23
N SER A 10 40.73 8.67 17.40
CA SER A 10 41.65 8.74 16.25
C SER A 10 41.34 7.69 15.16
N ALA A 11 40.61 8.18 14.15
CA ALA A 11 40.28 7.48 12.92
C ALA A 11 41.53 7.38 12.02
N SER A 12 41.87 6.16 11.61
CA SER A 12 42.88 5.89 10.59
C SER A 12 42.19 5.78 9.23
N CYS A 13 42.47 6.71 8.32
CA CYS A 13 42.27 6.53 6.89
C CYS A 13 43.61 6.78 6.21
N GLY A 14 44.33 5.68 5.96
CA GLY A 14 45.62 5.71 5.27
C GLY A 14 45.44 5.88 3.78
N SER A 15 46.03 6.93 3.23
CA SER A 15 46.40 7.02 1.81
C SER A 15 47.63 7.90 1.72
N THR A 16 48.80 7.29 1.53
CA THR A 16 50.05 8.00 1.24
C THR A 16 50.55 7.55 -0.11
N ARG A 17 50.26 8.34 -1.14
CA ARG A 17 50.98 8.34 -2.41
C ARG A 17 52.05 9.44 -2.33
N MET A 18 53.31 9.06 -2.48
CA MET A 18 54.44 9.99 -2.62
C MET A 18 54.24 10.88 -3.86
N MET A 19 54.51 12.18 -3.74
CA MET A 19 55.53 12.87 -4.54
C MET A 19 55.76 14.33 -4.07
N THR A 20 57.02 14.70 -4.17
CA THR A 20 57.77 15.92 -3.82
C THR A 20 57.25 17.28 -4.34
N GLY A 21 57.47 18.37 -3.58
CA GLY A 21 57.65 19.73 -4.15
C GLY A 21 57.06 20.92 -3.38
N ALA A 22 57.95 21.77 -2.85
CA ALA A 22 57.90 23.19 -2.45
C ALA A 22 56.58 24.03 -2.38
N ALA A 23 56.48 24.86 -1.33
CA ALA A 23 55.53 25.97 -1.03
C ALA A 23 55.75 27.24 -1.93
N PRO A 24 54.95 28.36 -1.93
CA PRO A 24 54.07 28.87 -0.85
C PRO A 24 52.73 29.63 -1.22
N ASP A 25 51.92 29.88 -0.17
CA ASP A 25 51.03 31.04 0.16
C ASP A 25 49.74 31.47 -0.61
N MET A 26 48.65 31.62 0.21
CA MET A 26 47.40 32.46 0.11
C MET A 26 46.07 31.79 -0.44
N PRO A 27 44.84 32.30 -0.14
CA PRO A 27 43.98 31.80 0.95
C PRO A 27 42.53 31.39 0.55
N GLY A 28 41.89 30.57 1.40
CA GLY A 28 40.44 30.63 1.68
C GLY A 28 39.46 29.93 0.73
N LEU A 29 39.31 28.60 0.86
CA LEU A 29 38.10 27.88 0.40
C LEU A 29 37.37 27.29 1.62
N SER A 30 36.22 27.87 1.94
CA SER A 30 35.29 27.36 2.95
C SER A 30 34.54 26.15 2.40
N HIS A 31 35.05 24.94 2.65
CA HIS A 31 34.26 23.72 2.52
C HIS A 31 33.44 23.50 3.78
N GLY A 32 32.13 23.68 3.68
CA GLY A 32 31.17 23.27 4.69
C GLY A 32 31.09 21.74 4.80
N PRO A 33 30.73 21.20 5.98
CA PRO A 33 30.78 19.77 6.24
C PRO A 33 29.63 19.02 5.57
N GLY A 34 30.01 18.07 4.70
CA GLY A 34 29.40 16.74 4.58
C GLY A 34 27.87 16.65 4.55
N GLU A 35 27.27 16.99 3.42
CA GLU A 35 26.03 16.33 3.02
C GLU A 35 26.36 14.87 2.68
N CYS A 36 25.91 13.94 3.51
CA CYS A 36 25.79 12.53 3.14
C CYS A 36 24.71 12.40 2.06
N ALA A 37 25.08 12.74 0.82
CA ALA A 37 24.32 12.36 -0.36
C ALA A 37 24.30 10.83 -0.43
N MET A 38 23.10 10.26 -0.49
CA MET A 38 22.93 8.81 -0.65
C MET A 38 23.48 8.40 -2.02
N PRO A 39 24.29 7.34 -2.12
CA PRO A 39 24.73 6.82 -3.41
C PRO A 39 23.53 6.32 -4.22
N ASP A 40 23.41 6.90 -5.40
CA ASP A 40 22.29 6.80 -6.33
C ASP A 40 22.27 5.43 -7.01
N ALA A 41 21.32 4.59 -6.62
CA ALA A 41 20.84 3.54 -7.49
C ALA A 41 19.98 4.19 -8.60
N GLY A 42 20.50 4.22 -9.83
CA GLY A 42 19.76 4.49 -11.07
C GLY A 42 18.96 5.80 -11.10
N SER A 43 19.59 6.89 -11.56
CA SER A 43 18.94 8.18 -11.83
C SER A 43 17.70 8.07 -12.77
N THR A 44 17.62 7.02 -13.58
CA THR A 44 16.52 6.74 -14.51
C THR A 44 15.29 6.14 -13.83
N GLU A 45 15.43 5.15 -12.94
CA GLU A 45 14.28 4.54 -12.25
C GLU A 45 13.63 5.51 -11.27
N THR A 46 14.45 6.22 -10.48
CA THR A 46 13.95 7.27 -9.57
C THR A 46 13.26 8.41 -10.32
N GLY A 47 13.68 8.73 -11.55
CA GLY A 47 13.02 9.69 -12.43
C GLY A 47 11.66 9.20 -12.96
N PHE A 48 11.56 7.93 -13.35
CA PHE A 48 10.29 7.34 -13.83
C PHE A 48 9.20 7.42 -12.76
N TRP A 49 9.50 7.03 -11.52
CA TRP A 49 8.50 6.98 -10.46
C TRP A 49 8.07 8.36 -9.98
N LYS A 50 8.99 9.34 -9.95
CA LYS A 50 8.63 10.76 -9.74
C LYS A 50 7.69 11.26 -10.84
N THR A 51 7.96 10.90 -12.09
CA THR A 51 7.10 11.25 -13.23
C THR A 51 5.73 10.58 -13.10
N LEU A 52 5.67 9.30 -12.76
CA LEU A 52 4.38 8.61 -12.56
C LEU A 52 3.57 9.26 -11.44
N GLY A 53 4.22 9.61 -10.32
CA GLY A 53 3.59 10.29 -9.19
C GLY A 53 2.93 11.61 -9.59
N SER A 54 3.62 12.45 -10.36
CA SER A 54 3.06 13.74 -10.83
C SER A 54 1.95 13.57 -11.86
N ARG A 55 2.06 12.56 -12.75
CA ARG A 55 0.99 12.25 -13.73
C ARG A 55 -0.30 11.77 -13.09
N LEU A 56 -0.23 11.22 -11.88
CA LEU A 56 -1.38 10.73 -11.14
C LEU A 56 -1.94 11.77 -10.15
N GLU A 57 -1.64 13.06 -10.30
CA GLU A 57 -2.19 14.13 -9.44
C GLU A 57 -3.47 14.72 -10.02
N GLY A 58 -4.40 15.11 -9.15
CA GLY A 58 -5.66 15.72 -9.56
C GLY A 58 -6.71 14.70 -10.01
N ALA A 59 -7.33 14.92 -11.17
CA ALA A 59 -8.36 14.06 -11.74
C ALA A 59 -7.97 12.56 -11.89
N PRO A 60 -6.74 12.18 -12.28
CA PRO A 60 -6.29 10.79 -12.33
C PRO A 60 -6.47 10.04 -11.00
N LEU A 61 -6.08 10.64 -9.87
CA LEU A 61 -6.26 10.01 -8.56
C LEU A 61 -7.74 9.92 -8.17
N ASP A 62 -8.51 10.95 -8.50
CA ASP A 62 -9.96 10.94 -8.28
C ASP A 62 -10.64 9.83 -9.11
N ALA A 63 -10.18 9.57 -10.34
CA ALA A 63 -10.65 8.48 -11.19
C ALA A 63 -10.27 7.10 -10.63
N ILE A 64 -9.02 6.91 -10.18
CA ILE A 64 -8.58 5.68 -9.50
C ILE A 64 -9.51 5.38 -8.31
N LYS A 65 -9.75 6.40 -7.47
CA LYS A 65 -10.63 6.30 -6.30
C LYS A 65 -12.07 5.99 -6.66
N LEU A 66 -12.61 6.61 -7.70
CA LEU A 66 -13.97 6.39 -8.17
C LEU A 66 -14.14 4.98 -8.74
N VAL A 67 -13.22 4.53 -9.60
CA VAL A 67 -13.26 3.17 -10.17
C VAL A 67 -13.13 2.13 -9.07
N ALA A 68 -12.22 2.32 -8.09
CA ALA A 68 -12.10 1.46 -6.93
C ALA A 68 -13.42 1.37 -6.14
N ALA A 69 -14.09 2.50 -5.94
CA ALA A 69 -15.39 2.55 -5.26
C ALA A 69 -16.49 1.81 -6.03
N VAL A 70 -16.53 1.92 -7.36
CA VAL A 70 -17.50 1.19 -8.21
C VAL A 70 -17.25 -0.32 -8.16
N LEU A 71 -15.98 -0.75 -8.27
CA LEU A 71 -15.61 -2.17 -8.19
C LEU A 71 -15.95 -2.76 -6.81
N MET A 72 -15.72 -2.00 -5.74
CA MET A 72 -16.09 -2.39 -4.38
C MET A 72 -17.61 -2.52 -4.20
N ILE A 73 -18.43 -1.65 -4.82
CA ILE A 73 -19.89 -1.84 -4.80
C ILE A 73 -20.26 -3.16 -5.48
N GLY A 74 -19.67 -3.47 -6.64
CA GLY A 74 -19.94 -4.73 -7.34
C GLY A 74 -19.66 -5.95 -6.47
N ASP A 75 -18.50 -5.98 -5.82
CA ASP A 75 -18.11 -7.02 -4.87
C ASP A 75 -19.09 -7.17 -3.70
N HIS A 76 -19.49 -6.04 -3.11
CA HIS A 76 -20.42 -6.03 -2.00
C HIS A 76 -21.85 -6.39 -2.42
N VAL A 77 -22.28 -6.03 -3.64
CA VAL A 77 -23.56 -6.47 -4.20
C VAL A 77 -23.58 -7.99 -4.33
N ASP A 78 -22.51 -8.57 -4.88
CA ASP A 78 -22.39 -10.03 -4.97
C ASP A 78 -22.45 -10.69 -3.59
N THR A 79 -21.66 -10.18 -2.65
CA THR A 79 -21.56 -10.77 -1.30
C THR A 79 -22.82 -10.58 -0.44
N ILE A 80 -23.50 -9.44 -0.54
CA ILE A 80 -24.61 -9.06 0.37
C ILE A 80 -25.99 -9.39 -0.23
N LEU A 81 -26.16 -9.31 -1.56
CA LEU A 81 -27.46 -9.46 -2.22
C LEU A 81 -27.56 -10.71 -3.10
N LEU A 82 -26.43 -11.24 -3.59
CA LEU A 82 -26.39 -12.39 -4.52
C LEU A 82 -25.73 -13.62 -3.91
N ASP A 83 -25.47 -13.64 -2.60
CA ASP A 83 -24.84 -14.74 -1.86
C ASP A 83 -23.54 -15.30 -2.48
N GLY A 84 -22.76 -14.43 -3.15
CA GLY A 84 -21.47 -14.79 -3.76
C GLY A 84 -21.59 -15.67 -5.01
N HIS A 85 -22.75 -15.68 -5.65
CA HIS A 85 -22.98 -16.47 -6.88
C HIS A 85 -22.38 -15.81 -8.14
N ALA A 86 -22.12 -14.51 -8.13
CA ALA A 86 -21.62 -13.77 -9.28
C ALA A 86 -20.09 -13.65 -9.27
N VAL A 87 -19.40 -14.77 -9.52
CA VAL A 87 -17.92 -14.87 -9.60
C VAL A 87 -17.24 -13.72 -10.37
N PRO A 88 -17.76 -13.22 -11.51
CA PRO A 88 -17.15 -12.09 -12.20
C PRO A 88 -17.12 -10.79 -11.36
N LEU A 89 -18.18 -10.52 -10.58
CA LEU A 89 -18.25 -9.34 -9.71
C LEU A 89 -17.22 -9.46 -8.58
N TRP A 90 -17.14 -10.61 -7.93
CA TRP A 90 -16.13 -10.90 -6.91
C TRP A 90 -14.69 -10.68 -7.45
N ARG A 91 -14.37 -11.26 -8.62
CA ARG A 91 -13.02 -11.13 -9.22
C ARG A 91 -12.66 -9.69 -9.56
N LEU A 92 -13.59 -8.94 -10.14
CA LEU A 92 -13.39 -7.52 -10.42
C LEU A 92 -13.27 -6.71 -9.13
N GLY A 93 -14.01 -7.09 -8.09
CA GLY A 93 -13.94 -6.58 -6.74
C GLY A 93 -12.56 -6.62 -6.11
N ARG A 94 -11.80 -7.70 -6.35
CA ARG A 94 -10.42 -7.88 -5.86
C ARG A 94 -9.46 -6.76 -6.26
N ILE A 95 -9.75 -6.03 -7.33
CA ILE A 95 -8.95 -4.89 -7.81
C ILE A 95 -9.12 -3.65 -6.90
N ALA A 96 -10.27 -3.50 -6.23
CA ALA A 96 -10.63 -2.30 -5.48
C ALA A 96 -9.67 -2.00 -4.31
N PHE A 97 -9.38 -2.99 -3.46
CA PHE A 97 -8.50 -2.78 -2.32
C PHE A 97 -7.06 -2.36 -2.72
N PRO A 98 -6.38 -3.06 -3.65
CA PRO A 98 -5.10 -2.60 -4.20
C PRO A 98 -5.12 -1.18 -4.77
N LEU A 99 -6.20 -0.72 -5.40
CA LEU A 99 -6.32 0.67 -5.87
C LEU A 99 -6.40 1.67 -4.70
N PHE A 100 -7.12 1.34 -3.61
CA PHE A 100 -7.12 2.17 -2.40
C PHE A 100 -5.74 2.19 -1.72
N CYS A 101 -5.03 1.05 -1.70
CA CYS A 101 -3.65 0.96 -1.22
C CYS A 101 -2.69 1.80 -2.09
N LEU A 102 -2.84 1.76 -3.41
CA LEU A 102 -2.10 2.61 -4.34
C LEU A 102 -2.37 4.10 -4.07
N ALA A 103 -3.64 4.48 -3.89
CA ALA A 103 -4.01 5.85 -3.54
C ALA A 103 -3.39 6.32 -2.21
N ALA A 104 -3.38 5.45 -1.19
CA ALA A 104 -2.71 5.72 0.08
C ALA A 104 -1.20 5.89 -0.11
N ALA A 105 -0.54 4.99 -0.83
CA ALA A 105 0.89 5.05 -1.11
C ALA A 105 1.28 6.31 -1.92
N LEU A 106 0.44 6.74 -2.87
CA LEU A 106 0.64 8.00 -3.61
C LEU A 106 0.55 9.22 -2.68
N HIS A 107 -0.39 9.25 -1.72
CA HIS A 107 -0.43 10.33 -0.73
C HIS A 107 0.84 10.34 0.13
N LEU A 108 1.33 9.17 0.57
CA LEU A 108 2.57 9.05 1.34
C LEU A 108 3.79 9.51 0.55
N ALA A 109 3.91 9.11 -0.71
CA ALA A 109 5.00 9.51 -1.60
C ALA A 109 5.04 11.03 -1.85
N ARG A 110 3.88 11.70 -1.76
CA ARG A 110 3.75 13.16 -1.87
C ARG A 110 3.93 13.91 -0.54
N GLY A 111 4.26 13.21 0.55
CA GLY A 111 4.51 13.83 1.85
C GLY A 111 3.26 14.30 2.58
N HIS A 112 2.07 13.75 2.26
CA HIS A 112 0.88 14.01 3.08
C HIS A 112 1.08 13.43 4.49
N ASP A 113 0.47 14.07 5.50
CA ASP A 113 0.54 13.63 6.89
C ASP A 113 -0.10 12.23 7.07
N PRO A 114 0.70 11.18 7.35
CA PRO A 114 0.18 9.84 7.50
C PRO A 114 -0.62 9.66 8.79
N GLY A 115 -0.26 10.37 9.87
CA GLY A 115 -0.90 10.25 11.17
C GLY A 115 -2.34 10.75 11.12
N ARG A 116 -2.56 11.92 10.49
CA ARG A 116 -3.90 12.44 10.23
C ARG A 116 -4.72 11.50 9.34
N TYR A 117 -4.11 10.90 8.31
CA TYR A 117 -4.81 9.98 7.42
C TYR A 117 -5.23 8.70 8.15
N VAL A 118 -4.31 8.05 8.87
CA VAL A 118 -4.59 6.86 9.70
C VAL A 118 -5.67 7.16 10.74
N LEU A 119 -5.57 8.28 11.47
CA LEU A 119 -6.58 8.67 12.44
C LEU A 119 -7.96 8.88 11.77
N THR A 120 -8.00 9.52 10.61
CA THR A 120 -9.26 9.74 9.88
C THR A 120 -9.90 8.41 9.48
N LEU A 121 -9.12 7.46 8.97
CA LEU A 121 -9.61 6.12 8.64
C LEU A 121 -10.19 5.41 9.87
N LEU A 122 -9.49 5.46 11.01
CA LEU A 122 -9.95 4.84 12.26
C LEU A 122 -11.22 5.51 12.81
N LEU A 123 -11.31 6.84 12.76
CA LEU A 123 -12.50 7.57 13.19
C LEU A 123 -13.75 7.21 12.38
N ILE A 124 -13.59 6.88 11.10
CA ILE A 124 -14.69 6.44 10.24
C ILE A 124 -14.95 4.94 10.41
N ALA A 125 -13.90 4.14 10.66
CA ALA A 125 -14.03 2.71 10.91
C ALA A 125 -14.92 2.41 12.12
N VAL A 126 -14.81 3.18 13.21
CA VAL A 126 -15.59 2.97 14.44
C VAL A 126 -17.12 2.95 14.20
N PRO A 127 -17.74 4.00 13.63
CA PRO A 127 -19.18 3.97 13.32
C PRO A 127 -19.52 3.04 12.17
N THR A 128 -18.56 2.72 11.28
CA THR A 128 -18.80 1.79 10.17
C THR A 128 -18.80 0.33 10.60
N GLN A 129 -18.05 -0.03 11.66
CA GLN A 129 -17.91 -1.41 12.12
C GLN A 129 -19.25 -2.10 12.43
N PRO A 130 -20.22 -1.50 13.16
CA PRO A 130 -21.52 -2.16 13.37
C PRO A 130 -22.28 -2.37 12.06
N ILE A 131 -22.19 -1.42 11.10
CA ILE A 131 -22.82 -1.55 9.78
C ILE A 131 -22.18 -2.71 9.02
N TYR A 132 -20.84 -2.75 8.98
CA TYR A 132 -20.08 -3.85 8.40
C TYR A 132 -20.45 -5.19 9.01
N ALA A 133 -20.55 -5.26 10.35
CA ALA A 133 -20.89 -6.48 11.06
C ALA A 133 -22.30 -7.00 10.74
N THR A 134 -23.24 -6.10 10.44
CA THR A 134 -24.56 -6.51 9.94
C THR A 134 -24.53 -6.91 8.47
N ALA A 135 -23.71 -6.25 7.64
CA ALA A 135 -23.67 -6.45 6.20
C ALA A 135 -23.12 -7.83 5.82
N PHE A 136 -22.03 -8.26 6.46
CA PHE A 136 -21.28 -9.45 6.07
C PHE A 136 -21.49 -10.64 7.02
N PRO A 137 -21.45 -11.89 6.51
CA PRO A 137 -21.65 -13.10 7.32
C PRO A 137 -20.53 -13.35 8.34
N TYR A 138 -19.33 -12.77 8.14
CA TYR A 138 -18.17 -12.87 9.05
C TYR A 138 -18.12 -11.72 10.06
N GLY A 139 -19.24 -11.02 10.24
CA GLY A 139 -19.32 -9.61 10.61
C GLY A 139 -18.61 -9.16 11.90
N THR A 140 -18.59 -9.96 12.96
CA THR A 140 -17.97 -9.57 14.24
C THR A 140 -16.55 -10.09 14.43
N THR A 141 -16.12 -11.03 13.59
CA THR A 141 -14.79 -11.64 13.70
C THR A 141 -13.72 -10.84 12.97
N GLU A 142 -14.13 -9.94 12.08
CA GLU A 142 -13.22 -9.16 11.24
C GLU A 142 -13.55 -7.66 11.30
N ALA A 143 -12.50 -6.86 11.43
CA ALA A 143 -12.58 -5.41 11.31
C ALA A 143 -12.70 -5.00 9.84
N SER A 144 -13.49 -3.95 9.59
CA SER A 144 -13.71 -3.40 8.24
C SER A 144 -12.41 -3.06 7.51
N ILE A 145 -12.47 -3.01 6.19
CA ILE A 145 -11.35 -2.65 5.31
C ILE A 145 -10.63 -1.35 5.68
N LEU A 146 -11.32 -0.40 6.32
CA LEU A 146 -10.73 0.85 6.79
C LEU A 146 -9.65 0.62 7.84
N VAL A 147 -9.83 -0.38 8.70
CA VAL A 147 -8.84 -0.78 9.72
C VAL A 147 -7.63 -1.43 9.06
N THR A 148 -7.86 -2.32 8.08
CA THR A 148 -6.78 -2.91 7.26
C THR A 148 -5.97 -1.82 6.54
N LEU A 149 -6.64 -0.86 5.91
CA LEU A 149 -5.97 0.22 5.17
C LEU A 149 -5.21 1.17 6.12
N ALA A 150 -5.76 1.44 7.31
CA ALA A 150 -5.08 2.22 8.35
C ALA A 150 -3.81 1.50 8.84
N ALA A 151 -3.92 0.21 9.18
CA ALA A 151 -2.79 -0.62 9.59
C ALA A 151 -1.73 -0.73 8.50
N GLY A 152 -2.13 -0.98 7.26
CA GLY A 152 -1.22 -1.06 6.11
C GLY A 152 -0.54 0.27 5.80
N THR A 153 -1.24 1.41 5.96
CA THR A 153 -0.62 2.73 5.82
C THR A 153 0.42 2.98 6.92
N ALA A 154 0.07 2.67 8.18
CA ALA A 154 1.01 2.79 9.30
C ALA A 154 2.24 1.89 9.10
N PHE A 155 2.03 0.66 8.63
CA PHE A 155 3.10 -0.27 8.26
C PHE A 155 3.97 0.30 7.15
N ALA A 156 3.40 0.88 6.08
CA ALA A 156 4.15 1.48 4.99
C ALA A 156 5.07 2.62 5.46
N VAL A 157 4.59 3.47 6.37
CA VAL A 157 5.39 4.56 6.95
C VAL A 157 6.54 4.02 7.78
N TRP A 158 6.29 2.99 8.59
CA TRP A 158 7.33 2.32 9.37
C TRP A 158 8.35 1.63 8.46
N LEU A 159 7.88 0.90 7.46
CA LEU A 159 8.71 0.17 6.50
C LEU A 159 9.62 1.11 5.71
N ALA A 160 9.13 2.31 5.36
CA ALA A 160 9.92 3.34 4.70
C ALA A 160 11.13 3.82 5.54
N LYS A 161 11.06 3.69 6.86
CA LYS A 161 12.12 4.03 7.83
C LYS A 161 12.99 2.82 8.21
N ALA A 162 12.62 1.60 7.85
CA ALA A 162 13.28 0.36 8.27
C ALA A 162 14.67 0.12 7.63
N GLY A 163 15.15 1.00 6.74
CA GLY A 163 16.48 0.90 6.14
C GLY A 163 16.71 -0.45 5.44
N ALA A 164 17.80 -1.14 5.78
CA ALA A 164 18.16 -2.44 5.22
C ALA A 164 17.20 -3.58 5.62
N TRP A 165 16.48 -3.45 6.75
CA TRP A 165 15.59 -4.49 7.26
C TRP A 165 14.29 -4.64 6.46
N ARG A 166 13.95 -3.68 5.60
CA ARG A 166 12.67 -3.68 4.86
C ARG A 166 12.40 -4.97 4.09
N HIS A 167 13.42 -5.53 3.43
CA HIS A 167 13.26 -6.74 2.63
C HIS A 167 13.12 -7.97 3.51
N ALA A 168 13.86 -8.02 4.63
CA ALA A 168 13.72 -9.09 5.61
C ALA A 168 12.33 -9.09 6.25
N VAL A 169 11.77 -7.92 6.57
CA VAL A 169 10.42 -7.80 7.15
C VAL A 169 9.35 -8.20 6.15
N LEU A 170 9.46 -7.75 4.89
CA LEU A 170 8.54 -8.19 3.84
C LEU A 170 8.65 -9.69 3.58
N ALA A 171 9.86 -10.24 3.55
CA ALA A 171 10.08 -11.69 3.41
C ALA A 171 9.44 -12.47 4.57
N ALA A 172 9.64 -12.02 5.80
CA ALA A 172 9.07 -12.65 6.99
C ALA A 172 7.53 -12.56 6.99
N GLY A 173 6.98 -11.39 6.65
CA GLY A 173 5.53 -11.21 6.52
C GLY A 173 4.94 -12.10 5.43
N LEU A 174 5.59 -12.17 4.26
CA LEU A 174 5.18 -13.02 3.14
C LEU A 174 5.26 -14.51 3.50
N ALA A 175 6.34 -14.94 4.17
CA ALA A 175 6.49 -16.30 4.66
C ALA A 175 5.40 -16.65 5.68
N CYS A 176 5.04 -15.73 6.57
CA CYS A 176 3.94 -15.91 7.52
C CYS A 176 2.60 -16.09 6.78
N VAL A 177 2.32 -15.25 5.77
CA VAL A 177 1.11 -15.39 4.94
C VAL A 177 1.05 -16.74 4.23
N LEU A 178 2.15 -17.17 3.61
CA LEU A 178 2.17 -18.38 2.79
C LEU A 178 2.19 -19.67 3.61
N LEU A 179 2.98 -19.70 4.70
CA LEU A 179 3.27 -20.92 5.46
C LEU A 179 2.44 -21.06 6.75
N LEU A 180 1.91 -19.96 7.29
CA LEU A 180 1.22 -19.90 8.57
C LEU A 180 -0.13 -19.16 8.44
N PRO A 181 -1.05 -19.63 7.57
CA PRO A 181 -2.27 -18.91 7.23
C PRO A 181 -3.16 -18.60 8.45
N SER A 182 -3.16 -19.46 9.47
CA SER A 182 -3.91 -19.23 10.72
C SER A 182 -3.39 -18.02 11.50
N LEU A 183 -2.07 -17.74 11.46
CA LEU A 183 -1.48 -16.55 12.08
C LEU A 183 -1.66 -15.31 11.20
N ALA A 184 -1.71 -15.50 9.88
CA ALA A 184 -1.91 -14.42 8.93
C ALA A 184 -3.34 -13.85 8.94
N LYS A 185 -4.32 -14.58 9.47
CA LYS A 185 -5.68 -14.10 9.73
C LYS A 185 -5.70 -13.24 11.01
N THR A 186 -5.42 -11.95 10.85
CA THR A 186 -5.23 -11.01 11.97
C THR A 186 -6.51 -10.32 12.45
N GLY A 187 -7.70 -10.84 12.13
CA GLY A 187 -8.98 -10.21 12.49
C GLY A 187 -9.28 -8.90 11.75
N VAL A 188 -8.60 -8.64 10.63
CA VAL A 188 -8.91 -7.56 9.68
C VAL A 188 -9.21 -8.19 8.32
N ASP A 189 -10.07 -7.56 7.52
CA ASP A 189 -10.66 -8.06 6.26
C ASP A 189 -9.67 -8.74 5.26
N PHE A 190 -8.41 -8.29 5.18
CA PHE A 190 -7.39 -8.92 4.31
C PHE A 190 -6.18 -9.50 5.07
N GLY A 191 -6.29 -9.63 6.38
CA GLY A 191 -5.25 -10.15 7.26
C GLY A 191 -3.89 -9.44 7.10
N LEU A 192 -2.83 -10.17 7.41
CA LEU A 192 -1.46 -9.70 7.28
C LEU A 192 -1.11 -9.35 5.82
N ALA A 193 -1.58 -10.14 4.86
CA ALA A 193 -1.31 -9.89 3.44
C ALA A 193 -1.79 -8.49 3.02
N GLY A 194 -2.99 -8.09 3.44
CA GLY A 194 -3.53 -6.75 3.17
C GLY A 194 -2.72 -5.63 3.81
N VAL A 195 -2.17 -5.84 5.01
CA VAL A 195 -1.31 -4.86 5.70
C VAL A 195 0.00 -4.63 4.93
N LEU A 196 0.53 -5.64 4.23
CA LEU A 196 1.78 -5.51 3.46
C LEU A 196 1.60 -4.69 2.16
N VAL A 197 0.41 -4.66 1.57
CA VAL A 197 0.15 -4.10 0.23
C VAL A 197 0.53 -2.62 0.11
N PRO A 198 0.11 -1.69 1.01
CA PRO A 198 0.50 -0.29 0.90
C PRO A 198 2.02 -0.06 0.98
N GLY A 199 2.71 -0.86 1.79
CA GLY A 199 4.18 -0.82 1.89
C GLY A 199 4.85 -1.25 0.59
N ALA A 200 4.37 -2.33 -0.03
CA ALA A 200 4.87 -2.80 -1.31
C ALA A 200 4.64 -1.77 -2.44
N PHE A 201 3.44 -1.15 -2.49
CA PHE A 201 3.18 -0.03 -3.41
C PHE A 201 4.11 1.15 -3.16
N LEU A 202 4.34 1.54 -1.90
CA LEU A 202 5.23 2.65 -1.58
C LEU A 202 6.67 2.38 -2.01
N LEU A 203 7.18 1.14 -1.86
CA LEU A 203 8.50 0.77 -2.36
C LEU A 203 8.58 0.85 -3.89
N ALA A 204 7.56 0.33 -4.59
CA ALA A 204 7.48 0.42 -6.05
C ALA A 204 7.45 1.89 -6.51
N LEU A 205 6.56 2.71 -5.95
CA LEU A 205 6.41 4.13 -6.27
C LEU A 205 7.59 5.02 -5.88
N THR A 206 8.49 4.56 -5.01
CA THR A 206 9.70 5.32 -4.64
C THR A 206 10.94 4.83 -5.39
N GLY A 207 10.79 3.90 -6.33
CA GLY A 207 11.90 3.33 -7.10
C GLY A 207 12.91 2.58 -6.25
N ARG A 208 12.49 2.06 -5.09
CA ARG A 208 13.39 1.28 -4.24
C ARG A 208 13.58 -0.10 -4.84
N ALA A 209 14.84 -0.58 -4.82
CA ALA A 209 15.22 -1.87 -5.38
C ALA A 209 14.27 -3.00 -4.93
N GLY A 210 13.80 -3.80 -5.89
CA GLY A 210 12.87 -4.90 -5.64
C GLY A 210 11.43 -4.49 -5.31
N GLY A 211 11.06 -3.21 -5.32
CA GLY A 211 9.71 -2.74 -4.96
C GLY A 211 8.60 -3.37 -5.80
N VAL A 212 8.79 -3.45 -7.13
CA VAL A 212 7.84 -4.12 -8.05
C VAL A 212 7.77 -5.62 -7.77
N ALA A 213 8.89 -6.27 -7.52
CA ALA A 213 8.92 -7.71 -7.20
C ALA A 213 8.15 -7.99 -5.89
N TRP A 214 8.34 -7.17 -4.86
CA TRP A 214 7.57 -7.26 -3.62
C TRP A 214 6.09 -7.01 -3.83
N LEU A 215 5.72 -6.05 -4.68
CA LEU A 215 4.32 -5.80 -5.02
C LEU A 215 3.68 -7.05 -5.66
N VAL A 216 4.32 -7.62 -6.68
CA VAL A 216 3.82 -8.84 -7.34
C VAL A 216 3.70 -10.00 -6.34
N ALA A 217 4.73 -10.22 -5.51
CA ALA A 217 4.74 -11.30 -4.53
C ALA A 217 3.64 -11.15 -3.46
N VAL A 218 3.44 -9.93 -2.94
CA VAL A 218 2.40 -9.65 -1.94
C VAL A 218 1.01 -9.75 -2.57
N ILE A 219 0.80 -9.26 -3.80
CA ILE A 219 -0.48 -9.41 -4.51
C ILE A 219 -0.79 -10.89 -4.77
N PHE A 220 0.21 -11.71 -5.11
CA PHE A 220 0.01 -13.14 -5.21
C PHE A 220 -0.41 -13.74 -3.86
N ALA A 221 0.35 -13.49 -2.80
CA ALA A 221 0.07 -14.04 -1.47
C ALA A 221 -1.28 -13.59 -0.87
N LEU A 222 -1.77 -12.40 -1.24
CA LEU A 222 -3.11 -11.91 -0.90
C LEU A 222 -4.24 -12.84 -1.36
N ASN A 223 -4.00 -13.65 -2.38
CA ASN A 223 -5.01 -14.52 -3.00
C ASN A 223 -4.79 -16.01 -2.70
N VAL A 224 -3.66 -16.43 -2.15
CA VAL A 224 -3.33 -17.86 -1.97
C VAL A 224 -4.24 -18.60 -0.99
N HIS A 225 -4.62 -17.95 0.11
CA HIS A 225 -5.47 -18.53 1.16
C HIS A 225 -6.85 -17.87 1.23
N GLY A 226 -7.22 -17.16 0.16
CA GLY A 226 -8.49 -16.46 0.05
C GLY A 226 -9.65 -17.40 -0.26
N TRP A 227 -10.84 -16.80 -0.43
CA TRP A 227 -11.96 -17.52 -1.03
C TRP A 227 -11.65 -17.80 -2.51
N HIS A 228 -12.08 -18.96 -3.00
CA HIS A 228 -11.93 -19.36 -4.40
C HIS A 228 -13.28 -19.86 -4.94
N PRO A 229 -13.60 -19.61 -6.22
CA PRO A 229 -14.81 -20.15 -6.84
C PRO A 229 -14.88 -21.68 -6.74
N ARG A 230 -16.09 -22.20 -6.56
CA ARG A 230 -16.31 -23.65 -6.42
C ARG A 230 -15.81 -24.39 -7.68
N GLY A 231 -15.01 -25.43 -7.46
CA GLY A 231 -14.46 -26.25 -8.54
C GLY A 231 -13.11 -25.79 -9.07
N GLU A 232 -12.58 -24.65 -8.61
CA GLU A 232 -11.24 -24.19 -8.96
C GLU A 232 -10.20 -24.66 -7.94
N ALA A 233 -9.04 -25.08 -8.43
CA ALA A 233 -7.91 -25.39 -7.56
C ALA A 233 -7.35 -24.08 -6.96
N PRO A 234 -7.00 -24.04 -5.65
CA PRO A 234 -6.60 -22.80 -4.98
C PRO A 234 -5.43 -22.07 -5.65
N LEU A 235 -4.38 -22.79 -6.03
CA LEU A 235 -3.19 -22.19 -6.62
C LEU A 235 -3.46 -21.54 -8.00
N PRO A 236 -4.04 -22.24 -9.00
CA PRO A 236 -4.44 -21.62 -10.26
C PRO A 236 -5.41 -20.44 -10.09
N SER A 237 -6.40 -20.54 -9.20
CA SER A 237 -7.31 -19.43 -8.90
C SER A 237 -6.53 -18.24 -8.35
N ALA A 238 -5.67 -18.44 -7.35
CA ALA A 238 -4.85 -17.38 -6.77
C ALA A 238 -3.96 -16.68 -7.81
N MET A 239 -3.38 -17.44 -8.75
CA MET A 239 -2.59 -16.89 -9.86
C MET A 239 -3.46 -16.04 -10.79
N PHE A 240 -4.67 -16.52 -11.12
CA PHE A 240 -5.60 -15.80 -11.97
C PHE A 240 -6.12 -14.51 -11.32
N ASP A 241 -6.43 -14.56 -10.02
CA ASP A 241 -6.89 -13.41 -9.25
C ASP A 241 -5.75 -12.38 -9.09
N ALA A 242 -4.52 -12.83 -8.83
CA ALA A 242 -3.35 -11.96 -8.82
C ALA A 242 -3.10 -11.31 -10.19
N ALA A 243 -3.23 -12.05 -11.29
CA ALA A 243 -3.11 -11.52 -12.64
C ALA A 243 -4.22 -10.48 -12.94
N THR A 244 -5.46 -10.77 -12.53
CA THR A 244 -6.60 -9.86 -12.65
C THR A 244 -6.34 -8.55 -11.91
N ILE A 245 -5.81 -8.61 -10.69
CA ILE A 245 -5.41 -7.42 -9.92
C ILE A 245 -4.31 -6.64 -10.64
N LEU A 246 -3.20 -7.30 -11.01
CA LEU A 246 -2.05 -6.62 -11.59
C LEU A 246 -2.40 -5.95 -12.93
N VAL A 247 -3.10 -6.67 -13.82
CA VAL A 247 -3.55 -6.15 -15.10
C VAL A 247 -4.61 -5.07 -14.91
N GLY A 248 -5.58 -5.29 -14.01
CA GLY A 248 -6.65 -4.33 -13.73
C GLY A 248 -6.11 -3.02 -13.15
N VAL A 249 -5.23 -3.09 -12.15
CA VAL A 249 -4.57 -1.91 -11.58
C VAL A 249 -3.76 -1.18 -12.65
N ALA A 250 -2.98 -1.89 -13.46
CA ALA A 250 -2.20 -1.28 -14.55
C ALA A 250 -3.11 -0.59 -15.57
N ALA A 251 -4.19 -1.24 -16.02
CA ALA A 251 -5.14 -0.69 -16.97
C ALA A 251 -5.83 0.58 -16.43
N ILE A 252 -6.23 0.57 -15.16
CA ILE A 252 -6.88 1.71 -14.51
C ILE A 252 -5.90 2.86 -14.30
N VAL A 253 -4.64 2.58 -13.95
CA VAL A 253 -3.58 3.59 -13.87
C VAL A 253 -3.32 4.21 -15.24
N LEU A 254 -3.22 3.41 -16.30
CA LEU A 254 -3.02 3.90 -17.68
C LEU A 254 -4.21 4.75 -18.14
N PHE A 255 -5.44 4.32 -17.87
CA PHE A 255 -6.65 5.10 -18.13
C PHE A 255 -6.62 6.44 -17.37
N ALA A 256 -6.30 6.40 -16.08
CA ALA A 256 -6.23 7.59 -15.23
C ALA A 256 -5.17 8.59 -15.71
N MET A 257 -4.03 8.12 -16.22
CA MET A 257 -3.01 8.99 -16.82
C MET A 257 -3.54 9.78 -18.02
N GLY A 258 -4.54 9.28 -18.75
CA GLY A 258 -5.24 10.02 -19.82
C GLY A 258 -6.05 11.22 -19.32
N LEU A 259 -6.26 11.35 -18.01
CA LEU A 259 -6.93 12.49 -17.37
C LEU A 259 -5.94 13.51 -16.78
N GLN A 260 -4.63 13.34 -17.03
CA GLN A 260 -3.60 14.23 -16.51
C GLN A 260 -3.87 15.70 -16.90
N GLY A 261 -3.63 16.62 -15.96
CA GLY A 261 -3.82 18.06 -16.16
C GLY A 261 -5.27 18.53 -15.98
N ARG A 262 -6.24 17.62 -15.81
CA ARG A 262 -7.63 17.99 -15.49
C ARG A 262 -7.80 18.31 -14.00
N PRO A 263 -8.69 19.26 -13.65
CA PRO A 263 -8.95 19.62 -12.27
C PRO A 263 -9.57 18.46 -11.50
N ARG A 264 -9.37 18.45 -10.18
CA ARG A 264 -10.05 17.52 -9.28
C ARG A 264 -11.56 17.65 -9.43
N PHE A 265 -12.24 16.52 -9.50
CA PHE A 265 -13.70 16.46 -9.60
C PHE A 265 -14.34 15.75 -8.41
N LEU A 266 -13.56 14.97 -7.65
CA LEU A 266 -14.08 14.25 -6.49
C LEU A 266 -13.86 15.09 -5.21
N PRO A 267 -14.93 15.44 -4.47
CA PRO A 267 -14.80 16.17 -3.21
C PRO A 267 -13.92 15.42 -2.21
N ARG A 268 -13.15 16.17 -1.41
CA ARG A 268 -12.19 15.61 -0.43
C ARG A 268 -12.82 14.58 0.51
N TYR A 269 -14.07 14.80 0.90
CA TYR A 269 -14.78 13.94 1.86
C TYR A 269 -15.73 12.92 1.23
N ALA A 270 -15.84 12.87 -0.10
CA ALA A 270 -16.82 12.04 -0.79
C ALA A 270 -16.71 10.56 -0.40
N LEU A 271 -15.49 9.98 -0.45
CA LEU A 271 -15.29 8.58 -0.10
C LEU A 271 -15.49 8.27 1.39
N HIS A 272 -15.26 9.24 2.26
CA HIS A 272 -15.43 9.07 3.71
C HIS A 272 -16.90 8.88 4.09
N ALA A 273 -17.81 9.60 3.42
CA ALA A 273 -19.26 9.42 3.59
C ALA A 273 -19.78 8.22 2.79
N PHE A 274 -19.23 7.99 1.60
CA PHE A 274 -19.63 6.91 0.72
C PHE A 274 -19.42 5.52 1.34
N TYR A 275 -18.31 5.28 2.03
CA TYR A 275 -18.01 3.94 2.57
C TYR A 275 -19.08 3.42 3.55
N PRO A 276 -19.43 4.11 4.65
CA PRO A 276 -20.55 3.67 5.48
C PRO A 276 -21.90 3.75 4.73
N GLY A 277 -22.07 4.75 3.85
CA GLY A 277 -23.33 5.00 3.14
C GLY A 277 -23.74 3.87 2.19
N HIS A 278 -22.81 3.34 1.38
CA HIS A 278 -23.16 2.25 0.44
C HIS A 278 -23.43 0.94 1.17
N LEU A 279 -22.73 0.64 2.29
CA LEU A 279 -23.03 -0.52 3.12
C LEU A 279 -24.42 -0.41 3.74
N LEU A 280 -24.78 0.76 4.29
CA LEU A 280 -26.14 1.01 4.80
C LEU A 280 -27.20 0.82 3.72
N ALA A 281 -26.94 1.32 2.51
CA ALA A 281 -27.86 1.15 1.38
C ALA A 281 -28.06 -0.33 1.04
N LEU A 282 -26.97 -1.12 0.95
CA LEU A 282 -27.06 -2.56 0.65
C LEU A 282 -27.75 -3.34 1.77
N VAL A 283 -27.46 -3.04 3.04
CA VAL A 283 -28.16 -3.64 4.19
C VAL A 283 -29.64 -3.31 4.15
N GLY A 284 -30.00 -2.06 3.83
CA GLY A 284 -31.39 -1.63 3.68
C GLY A 284 -32.12 -2.35 2.54
N LEU A 285 -31.46 -2.49 1.38
CA LEU A 285 -32.00 -3.24 0.25
C LEU A 285 -32.22 -4.72 0.58
N ARG A 286 -31.26 -5.35 1.26
CA ARG A 286 -31.41 -6.73 1.74
C ARG A 286 -32.59 -6.86 2.69
N ALA A 287 -32.73 -5.95 3.66
CA ALA A 287 -33.84 -5.93 4.61
C ALA A 287 -35.21 -5.69 3.94
N ALA A 288 -35.22 -5.00 2.78
CA ALA A 288 -36.42 -4.79 1.98
C ALA A 288 -36.76 -5.97 1.04
N GLY A 289 -36.03 -7.08 1.10
CA GLY A 289 -36.32 -8.30 0.33
C GLY A 289 -35.70 -8.34 -1.07
N PHE A 290 -34.72 -7.48 -1.38
CA PHE A 290 -34.03 -7.49 -2.68
C PHE A 290 -32.88 -8.52 -2.76
N ALA A 291 -32.63 -9.30 -1.72
CA ALA A 291 -31.65 -10.39 -1.77
C ALA A 291 -32.24 -11.63 -2.44
N ILE A 292 -31.48 -12.24 -3.34
CA ILE A 292 -31.88 -13.47 -4.02
C ILE A 292 -31.58 -14.65 -3.10
N GLY A 293 -32.59 -15.43 -2.72
CA GLY A 293 -32.41 -16.67 -1.94
C GLY A 293 -32.90 -16.65 -0.48
N SER A 294 -33.66 -15.61 -0.06
CA SER A 294 -34.36 -15.60 1.24
C SER A 294 -35.57 -16.53 1.28
#